data_AF-A0A7S1RSX4-F1
#
_entry.id   AF-A0A7S1RSX4-F1
#
_cell.length_a   1.000
_cell.length_b   1.000
_cell.length_c   1.000
_cell.angle_alpha   90.00
_cell.angle_beta   90.00
_cell.angle_gamma   90.00
#
_symmetry.space_group_name_H-M   'P 1'
#
loop_
_entity.id
_entity.type
_entity.pdbx_description
1 polymer ?
#
loop_
_entity_poly.entity_id
_entity_poly.type
_entity_poly.pdbx_seq_one_letter_code
_entity_poly.pdbx_strand_id
1 'polypeptide(L)'
;EETAFAWAANVFGDATPSGKTPISFPQVGQETTEYWRMPYPSYMTPGFLAAYPFGHGLSYASFIYQDIRQKPRCNYPLCVVLTVLNSHPTNSGAEVVQVYFRFHNVTNYPPVLRGFYKTKVLRPGETDKALFAFNHRDISTYNDVAGETHKEASWTPQDEIEVMFGSSSSDIRGRLNVITKHA
;
A
#
# COMPACT_ATOMS: atom_id res chain seq x y z
N GLU A 1 19.87 -16.18 16.13
CA GLU A 1 20.76 -15.87 17.27
C GLU A 1 20.16 -14.75 18.13
N GLU A 2 19.66 -13.66 17.54
CA GLU A 2 19.07 -12.52 18.31
C GLU A 2 17.55 -12.57 18.58
N THR A 3 16.90 -13.73 18.41
CA THR A 3 15.43 -13.82 18.46
C THR A 3 14.87 -13.47 19.84
N ALA A 4 15.47 -13.99 20.92
CA ALA A 4 14.94 -13.80 22.28
C ALA A 4 14.94 -12.33 22.71
N PHE A 5 16.03 -11.61 22.44
CA PHE A 5 16.15 -10.18 22.75
C PHE A 5 15.17 -9.35 21.94
N ALA A 6 15.04 -9.63 20.63
CA ALA A 6 14.08 -8.94 19.78
C ALA A 6 12.63 -9.14 20.26
N TRP A 7 12.27 -10.35 20.68
CA TRP A 7 10.95 -10.64 21.23
C TRP A 7 10.71 -9.93 22.56
N ALA A 8 11.65 -10.03 23.51
CA ALA A 8 11.53 -9.37 24.81
C ALA A 8 11.33 -7.85 24.66
N ALA A 9 12.13 -7.20 23.80
CA ALA A 9 12.01 -5.77 23.56
C ALA A 9 10.61 -5.37 23.06
N ASN A 10 9.98 -6.17 22.20
CA ASN A 10 8.61 -5.91 21.75
C ASN A 10 7.59 -6.21 22.85
N VAL A 11 7.67 -7.37 23.50
CA VAL A 11 6.69 -7.78 24.52
C VAL A 11 6.64 -6.83 25.71
N PHE A 12 7.78 -6.30 26.14
CA PHE A 12 7.87 -5.36 27.25
C PHE A 12 7.75 -3.88 26.84
N GLY A 13 7.60 -3.60 25.53
CA GLY A 13 7.38 -2.25 25.02
C GLY A 13 8.63 -1.37 24.90
N ASP A 14 9.83 -1.94 25.13
CA ASP A 14 11.11 -1.25 24.88
C ASP A 14 11.27 -0.89 23.38
N ALA A 15 10.65 -1.69 22.51
CA ALA A 15 10.51 -1.43 21.08
C ALA A 15 9.04 -1.55 20.66
N THR A 16 8.59 -0.61 19.83
CA THR A 16 7.25 -0.65 19.27
C THR A 16 7.20 -1.54 18.02
N PRO A 17 6.31 -2.54 17.95
CA PRO A 17 6.12 -3.36 16.77
C PRO A 17 5.78 -2.50 15.55
N SER A 18 6.47 -2.76 14.43
CA SER A 18 6.29 -2.02 13.17
C SER A 18 6.34 -2.93 11.94
N GLY A 19 6.19 -4.24 12.14
CA GLY A 19 6.07 -5.22 11.07
C GLY A 19 4.68 -5.18 10.45
N LYS A 20 4.61 -5.41 9.14
CA LYS A 20 3.36 -5.59 8.39
C LYS A 20 3.39 -6.95 7.69
N THR A 21 2.25 -7.61 7.56
CA THR A 21 2.13 -8.92 6.93
C THR A 21 2.47 -8.83 5.43
N PRO A 22 3.37 -9.67 4.90
CA PRO A 22 3.70 -9.68 3.47
C PRO A 22 2.70 -10.50 2.63
N ILE A 23 1.77 -11.21 3.29
CA ILE A 23 0.72 -12.03 2.69
C ILE A 23 -0.57 -11.85 3.49
N SER A 24 -1.73 -12.09 2.87
CA SER A 24 -2.98 -12.17 3.62
C SER A 24 -3.12 -13.54 4.28
N PHE A 25 -3.52 -13.56 5.55
CA PHE A 25 -3.91 -14.77 6.27
C PHE A 25 -5.43 -14.96 6.15
N PRO A 26 -5.89 -16.12 5.65
CA PRO A 26 -7.31 -16.40 5.45
C PRO A 26 -8.08 -16.46 6.77
N GLN A 27 -9.37 -16.16 6.72
CA GLN A 27 -10.27 -16.46 7.82
C GLN A 27 -10.50 -17.97 7.94
N VAL A 28 -10.79 -18.44 9.16
CA VAL A 28 -11.13 -19.86 9.40
C VAL A 28 -12.30 -20.28 8.50
N GLY A 29 -12.16 -21.45 7.85
CA GLY A 29 -13.19 -22.00 6.97
C GLY A 29 -13.18 -21.43 5.55
N GLN A 30 -12.29 -20.49 5.25
CA GLN A 30 -12.09 -20.01 3.90
C GLN A 30 -11.12 -20.95 3.17
N GLU A 31 -11.55 -21.54 2.05
CA GLU A 31 -10.65 -22.32 1.21
C GLU A 31 -9.57 -21.40 0.65
N THR A 32 -8.31 -21.67 1.00
CA THR A 32 -7.19 -21.08 0.28
C THR A 32 -7.13 -21.77 -1.07
N THR A 33 -7.59 -21.09 -2.12
CA THR A 33 -7.21 -21.49 -3.48
C THR A 33 -5.69 -21.59 -3.52
N GLU A 34 -5.14 -22.64 -4.13
CA GLU A 34 -3.68 -22.77 -4.24
C GLU A 34 -3.11 -21.47 -4.83
N TYR A 35 -2.05 -20.92 -4.23
CA TYR A 35 -1.51 -19.61 -4.61
C TYR A 35 -1.21 -19.49 -6.12
N TRP A 36 -0.84 -20.60 -6.77
CA TRP A 36 -0.57 -20.65 -8.22
C TRP A 36 -1.83 -20.62 -9.10
N ARG A 37 -3.02 -20.91 -8.54
CA ARG A 37 -4.31 -20.86 -9.25
C ARG A 37 -5.02 -19.52 -9.11
N MET A 38 -4.51 -18.61 -8.26
CA MET A 38 -5.13 -17.30 -8.09
C MET A 38 -4.70 -16.36 -9.22
N PRO A 39 -5.64 -15.76 -9.96
CA PRO A 39 -5.30 -14.80 -11.03
C PRO A 39 -4.65 -13.52 -10.49
N TYR A 40 -4.80 -13.26 -9.18
CA TYR A 40 -4.26 -12.12 -8.46
C TYR A 40 -3.76 -12.54 -7.08
N PRO A 41 -2.86 -11.75 -6.45
CA PRO A 41 -2.57 -11.89 -5.03
C PRO A 41 -3.85 -11.94 -4.18
N SER A 42 -3.83 -12.66 -3.05
CA SER A 42 -5.03 -12.88 -2.24
C SER A 42 -5.72 -11.61 -1.75
N TYR A 43 -4.99 -10.51 -1.54
CA TYR A 43 -5.59 -9.21 -1.17
C TYR A 43 -6.31 -8.49 -2.31
N MET A 44 -6.03 -8.89 -3.56
CA MET A 44 -6.69 -8.39 -4.77
C MET A 44 -7.89 -9.26 -5.16
N THR A 45 -7.98 -10.49 -4.65
CA THR A 45 -9.03 -11.43 -5.04
C THR A 45 -10.40 -11.02 -4.49
N PRO A 46 -11.40 -10.73 -5.35
CA PRO A 46 -12.75 -10.43 -4.90
C PRO A 46 -13.35 -11.58 -4.08
N GLY A 47 -14.00 -11.25 -2.96
CA GLY A 47 -14.60 -12.25 -2.07
C GLY A 47 -13.60 -12.97 -1.15
N PHE A 48 -12.30 -12.65 -1.22
CA PHE A 48 -11.33 -13.21 -0.28
C PHE A 48 -11.44 -12.52 1.10
N LEU A 49 -11.78 -13.28 2.15
CA LEU A 49 -11.94 -12.80 3.51
C LEU A 49 -10.70 -13.10 4.36
N ALA A 50 -9.83 -12.10 4.53
CA ALA A 50 -8.64 -12.24 5.35
C ALA A 50 -8.93 -12.00 6.84
N ALA A 51 -8.47 -12.88 7.72
CA ALA A 51 -8.39 -12.59 9.16
C ALA A 51 -7.31 -11.54 9.44
N TYR A 52 -6.18 -11.63 8.74
CA TYR A 52 -5.15 -10.59 8.73
C TYR A 52 -4.84 -10.24 7.26
N PRO A 53 -5.32 -9.09 6.77
CA PRO A 53 -5.13 -8.70 5.39
C PRO A 53 -3.66 -8.41 5.07
N PHE A 54 -3.32 -8.34 3.79
CA PHE A 54 -2.00 -7.92 3.35
C PHE A 54 -1.64 -6.54 3.92
N GLY A 55 -0.40 -6.40 4.37
CA GLY A 55 0.09 -5.19 4.97
C GLY A 55 -0.50 -4.89 6.34
N HIS A 56 -1.19 -5.83 6.98
CA HIS A 56 -1.72 -5.66 8.34
C HIS A 56 -0.60 -5.69 9.38
N GLY A 57 -0.68 -4.84 10.38
CA GLY A 57 0.24 -4.87 11.52
C GLY A 57 -0.07 -3.77 12.50
N LEU A 58 -0.21 -4.16 13.76
CA LEU A 58 -0.49 -3.27 14.88
C LEU A 58 0.80 -2.59 15.35
N SER A 59 0.61 -1.50 16.09
CA SER A 59 1.68 -0.73 16.74
C SER A 59 1.17 -0.31 18.12
N TYR A 60 2.09 -0.10 19.06
CA TYR A 60 1.77 0.56 20.33
C TYR A 60 1.62 2.08 20.17
N ALA A 61 2.02 2.64 19.03
CA ALA A 61 1.77 4.01 18.63
C ALA A 61 0.61 4.11 17.62
N SER A 62 0.09 5.31 17.43
CA SER A 62 -1.04 5.64 16.56
C SER A 62 -0.60 6.70 15.55
N PHE A 63 -0.99 6.54 14.29
CA PHE A 63 -0.53 7.42 13.21
C PHE A 63 -1.69 8.01 12.41
N ILE A 64 -1.62 9.32 12.17
CA ILE A 64 -2.58 10.06 11.35
C ILE A 64 -1.92 10.45 10.04
N TYR A 65 -2.63 10.29 8.93
CA TYR A 65 -2.20 10.71 7.60
C TYR A 65 -2.83 12.07 7.29
N GLN A 66 -1.99 13.03 6.92
CA GLN A 66 -2.39 14.43 6.72
C GLN A 66 -1.74 15.00 5.45
N ASP A 67 -2.25 16.14 4.98
CA ASP A 67 -1.72 16.88 3.83
C ASP A 67 -1.50 16.04 2.56
N ILE A 68 -2.34 15.02 2.34
CA ILE A 68 -2.27 14.15 1.16
C ILE A 68 -2.50 14.99 -0.09
N ARG A 69 -1.52 15.01 -0.99
CA ARG A 69 -1.60 15.80 -2.23
C ARG A 69 -0.69 15.25 -3.31
N GLN A 70 -1.01 15.59 -4.55
CA GLN A 70 -0.09 15.45 -5.67
C GLN A 70 1.04 16.48 -5.51
N LYS A 71 2.29 16.05 -5.72
CA LYS A 71 3.45 16.95 -5.73
C LYS A 71 3.67 17.46 -7.16
N PRO A 72 3.44 18.75 -7.45
CA PRO A 72 3.69 19.29 -8.78
C PRO A 72 5.20 19.32 -9.07
N ARG A 73 5.56 19.27 -10.35
CA ARG A 73 6.94 19.42 -10.85
C ARG A 73 7.92 18.42 -10.23
N CYS A 74 7.67 17.14 -10.45
CA CYS A 74 8.65 16.09 -10.19
C CYS A 74 9.10 15.43 -11.49
N ASN A 75 10.26 14.77 -11.48
CA ASN A 75 10.84 14.11 -12.66
C ASN A 75 10.17 12.77 -13.02
N TYR A 76 8.95 12.55 -12.54
CA TYR A 76 8.19 11.32 -12.72
C TYR A 76 6.78 11.66 -13.20
N PRO A 77 6.14 10.78 -13.99
CA PRO A 77 4.76 10.95 -14.43
C PRO A 77 3.77 11.26 -13.31
N LEU A 78 3.97 10.69 -12.12
CA LEU A 78 3.14 10.96 -10.95
C LEU A 78 3.99 10.98 -9.69
N CYS A 79 3.88 12.06 -8.90
CA CYS A 79 4.37 12.09 -7.54
C CYS A 79 3.27 12.49 -6.58
N VAL A 80 3.25 11.83 -5.43
CA VAL A 80 2.33 12.12 -4.33
C VAL A 80 3.11 12.22 -3.03
N VAL A 81 2.59 13.01 -2.11
CA VAL A 81 3.20 13.23 -0.80
C VAL A 81 2.10 13.29 0.25
N LEU A 82 2.43 12.77 1.43
CA LEU A 82 1.63 12.93 2.64
C LEU A 82 2.54 13.15 3.85
N THR A 83 1.97 13.78 4.86
CA THR A 83 2.57 13.91 6.18
C THR A 83 2.04 12.79 7.07
N VAL A 84 2.93 12.04 7.71
CA VAL A 84 2.59 11.04 8.72
C VAL A 84 2.91 11.63 10.09
N LEU A 85 1.90 11.73 10.95
CA LEU A 85 2.03 12.22 12.33
C LEU A 85 1.91 11.04 13.29
N ASN A 86 2.86 10.87 14.21
CA ASN A 86 2.62 10.05 15.40
C ASN A 86 1.72 10.84 16.36
N SER A 87 0.46 10.44 16.44
CA SER A 87 -0.55 11.07 17.29
C SER A 87 -0.70 10.42 18.66
N HIS A 88 0.13 9.42 18.98
CA HIS A 88 0.08 8.77 20.28
C HIS A 88 0.68 9.68 21.37
N PRO A 89 0.12 9.72 22.59
CA PRO A 89 0.60 10.62 23.65
C PRO A 89 1.99 10.27 24.19
N THR A 90 2.35 8.99 24.27
CA THR A 90 3.57 8.53 24.96
C THR A 90 4.50 7.66 24.11
N ASN A 91 3.93 6.70 23.36
CA ASN A 91 4.71 5.74 22.58
C ASN A 91 5.30 6.32 21.31
N SER A 92 6.61 6.12 21.14
CA SER A 92 7.29 6.30 19.86
C SER A 92 7.05 5.08 18.95
N GLY A 93 7.12 5.24 17.64
CA GLY A 93 6.98 4.11 16.72
C GLY A 93 7.27 4.46 15.28
N ALA A 94 7.31 3.46 14.41
CA ALA A 94 7.43 3.64 12.97
C ALA A 94 6.19 3.10 12.26
N GLU A 95 5.77 3.79 11.19
CA GLU A 95 4.63 3.42 10.37
C GLU A 95 5.09 3.02 8.97
N VAL A 96 4.36 2.10 8.34
CA VAL A 96 4.54 1.76 6.92
C VAL A 96 3.33 2.26 6.16
N VAL A 97 3.50 3.36 5.44
CA VAL A 97 2.49 3.85 4.50
C VAL A 97 2.53 3.00 3.24
N GLN A 98 1.38 2.47 2.84
CA GLN A 98 1.20 1.69 1.63
C GLN A 98 0.35 2.48 0.64
N VAL A 99 0.76 2.50 -0.63
CA VAL A 99 0.08 3.21 -1.72
C VAL A 99 -0.45 2.22 -2.73
N TYR A 100 -1.77 2.24 -2.91
CA TYR A 100 -2.49 1.38 -3.84
C TYR A 100 -3.11 2.22 -4.95
N PHE A 101 -3.08 1.72 -6.19
CA PHE A 101 -3.75 2.35 -7.32
C PHE A 101 -4.98 1.56 -7.72
N ARG A 102 -6.09 2.26 -7.89
CA ARG A 102 -7.26 1.78 -8.63
C ARG A 102 -7.36 2.55 -9.95
N PHE A 103 -7.37 1.83 -11.06
CA PHE A 103 -7.46 2.39 -12.41
C PHE A 103 -8.93 2.42 -12.85
N HIS A 104 -9.51 3.59 -13.10
CA HIS A 104 -10.96 3.69 -13.39
C HIS A 104 -11.33 3.11 -14.75
N ASN A 105 -10.42 3.18 -15.73
CA ASN A 105 -10.66 2.71 -17.09
C ASN A 105 -10.54 1.18 -17.25
N VAL A 106 -10.19 0.46 -16.18
CA VAL A 106 -10.05 -1.00 -16.21
C VAL A 106 -11.08 -1.61 -15.27
N THR A 107 -12.18 -2.08 -15.85
CA THR A 107 -13.28 -2.71 -15.12
C THR A 107 -12.79 -3.95 -14.37
N ASN A 108 -13.26 -4.14 -13.13
CA ASN A 108 -12.94 -5.29 -12.27
C ASN A 108 -11.45 -5.46 -11.93
N TYR A 109 -10.64 -4.41 -12.08
CA TYR A 109 -9.24 -4.45 -11.63
C TYR A 109 -9.13 -3.99 -10.17
N PRO A 110 -8.77 -4.89 -9.24
CA PRO A 110 -8.69 -4.57 -7.82
C PRO A 110 -7.50 -3.63 -7.54
N PRO A 111 -7.51 -2.85 -6.43
CA PRO A 111 -6.42 -1.94 -6.11
C PRO A 111 -5.07 -2.66 -5.98
N VAL A 112 -4.03 -2.14 -6.63
CA VAL A 112 -2.69 -2.74 -6.68
C VAL A 112 -1.70 -1.94 -5.88
N LEU A 113 -0.91 -2.59 -5.01
CA LEU A 113 0.19 -1.93 -4.31
C LEU A 113 1.23 -1.44 -5.33
N ARG A 114 1.52 -0.15 -5.34
CA ARG A 114 2.54 0.46 -6.20
C ARG A 114 3.74 0.99 -5.44
N GLY A 115 3.61 1.22 -4.14
CA GLY A 115 4.73 1.66 -3.32
C GLY A 115 4.45 1.56 -1.83
N PHE A 116 5.51 1.56 -1.05
CA PHE A 116 5.43 1.71 0.39
C PHE A 116 6.58 2.58 0.90
N TYR A 117 6.36 3.25 2.02
CA TYR A 117 7.36 4.06 2.70
C TYR A 117 7.30 3.75 4.20
N LYS A 118 8.42 3.31 4.77
CA LYS A 118 8.55 3.15 6.22
C LYS A 118 9.14 4.43 6.80
N THR A 119 8.43 5.06 7.72
CA THR A 119 8.95 6.24 8.42
C THR A 119 10.16 5.85 9.26
N LYS A 120 11.00 6.84 9.59
CA LYS A 120 11.85 6.72 10.77
C LYS A 120 11.01 6.49 12.03
N VAL A 121 11.64 6.15 13.15
CA VAL A 121 10.93 6.13 14.44
C VAL A 121 10.53 7.56 14.81
N LEU A 122 9.24 7.79 14.97
CA LEU A 122 8.63 9.06 15.32
C LEU A 122 8.29 9.08 16.80
N ARG A 123 8.73 10.12 17.51
CA ARG A 123 8.29 10.40 18.88
C ARG A 123 6.83 10.91 18.88
N PRO A 124 6.13 10.89 20.04
CA PRO A 124 4.84 11.57 20.19
C PRO A 124 4.85 12.98 19.60
N GLY A 125 3.91 13.28 18.70
CA GLY A 125 3.78 14.56 18.02
C GLY A 125 4.75 14.80 16.85
N GLU A 126 5.70 13.89 16.61
CA GLU A 126 6.66 14.02 15.51
C GLU A 126 6.02 13.63 14.16
N THR A 127 6.49 14.28 13.10
CA THR A 127 6.03 14.04 11.73
C THR A 127 7.15 13.58 10.81
N ASP A 128 6.79 12.85 9.77
CA ASP A 128 7.65 12.53 8.63
C ASP A 128 6.89 12.72 7.31
N LYS A 129 7.61 13.04 6.24
CA LYS A 129 7.03 13.24 4.90
C LYS A 129 7.29 12.01 4.05
N ALA A 130 6.25 11.25 3.79
CA ALA A 130 6.31 10.13 2.86
C ALA A 130 6.11 10.64 1.42
N LEU A 131 7.15 10.50 0.59
CA LEU A 131 7.15 10.93 -0.81
C LEU A 131 7.23 9.72 -1.73
N PHE A 132 6.34 9.66 -2.70
CA PHE A 132 6.29 8.62 -3.71
C PHE A 132 6.45 9.22 -5.10
N ALA A 133 7.23 8.54 -5.93
CA ALA A 133 7.51 8.89 -7.31
C ALA A 133 7.28 7.64 -8.17
N PHE A 134 6.32 7.73 -9.09
CA PHE A 134 5.81 6.63 -9.89
C PHE A 134 6.16 6.83 -11.36
N ASN A 135 6.84 5.86 -11.94
CA ASN A 135 7.25 5.86 -13.34
C ASN A 135 6.09 5.41 -14.26
N HIS A 136 6.34 5.39 -15.58
CA HIS A 136 5.33 4.98 -16.56
C HIS A 136 4.79 3.56 -16.33
N ARG A 137 5.62 2.62 -15.86
CA ARG A 137 5.18 1.24 -15.57
C ARG A 137 4.25 1.17 -14.36
N ASP A 138 4.48 2.02 -13.35
CA ASP A 138 3.66 2.05 -12.13
C ASP A 138 2.22 2.53 -12.40
N ILE A 139 2.07 3.45 -13.36
CA ILE A 139 0.76 3.99 -13.78
C ILE A 139 0.15 3.22 -14.96
N SER A 140 0.81 2.18 -15.47
CA SER A 140 0.33 1.39 -16.59
C SER A 140 -0.40 0.13 -16.15
N THR A 141 -1.36 -0.28 -16.98
CA THR A 141 -1.94 -1.62 -16.96
C THR A 141 -1.46 -2.39 -18.19
N TYR A 142 -1.42 -3.72 -18.08
CA TYR A 142 -1.08 -4.58 -19.20
C TYR A 142 -2.36 -4.96 -19.93
N ASN A 143 -2.40 -4.71 -21.24
CA ASN A 143 -3.55 -5.08 -22.05
C ASN A 143 -3.23 -6.33 -22.88
N ASP A 144 -3.88 -7.45 -22.53
CA ASP A 144 -3.69 -8.74 -23.19
C ASP A 144 -4.78 -9.01 -24.23
N VAL A 145 -4.95 -8.12 -25.22
CA VAL A 145 -5.93 -8.29 -26.32
C VAL A 145 -5.46 -9.30 -27.39
N ALA A 146 -4.52 -10.18 -27.05
CA ALA A 146 -3.91 -11.11 -28.00
C ALA A 146 -4.90 -12.15 -28.58
N GLY A 147 -6.13 -12.24 -28.06
CA GLY A 147 -7.10 -13.28 -28.43
C GLY A 147 -7.88 -13.08 -29.73
N GLU A 148 -8.13 -11.84 -30.18
CA GLU A 148 -9.08 -11.61 -31.30
C GLU A 148 -8.58 -10.71 -32.43
N THR A 149 -7.54 -9.88 -32.23
CA THR A 149 -7.17 -8.83 -33.21
C THR A 149 -5.69 -8.76 -33.60
N HIS A 150 -4.83 -9.69 -33.14
CA HIS A 150 -3.38 -9.64 -33.39
C HIS A 150 -2.70 -8.30 -33.03
N LYS A 151 -3.27 -7.52 -32.10
CA LYS A 151 -2.56 -6.37 -31.52
C LYS A 151 -1.54 -6.88 -30.52
N GLU A 152 -0.29 -6.41 -30.65
CA GLU A 152 0.78 -6.72 -29.71
C GLU A 152 0.36 -6.29 -28.30
N ALA A 153 0.46 -7.21 -27.34
CA ALA A 153 0.16 -6.91 -25.96
C ALA A 153 1.17 -5.87 -25.44
N SER A 154 0.66 -4.80 -24.84
CA SER A 154 1.47 -3.65 -24.46
C SER A 154 1.07 -3.10 -23.10
N TRP A 155 2.03 -2.44 -22.44
CA TRP A 155 1.77 -1.61 -21.27
C TRP A 155 1.15 -0.29 -21.73
N THR A 156 -0.04 0.02 -21.20
CA THR A 156 -0.76 1.25 -21.51
C THR A 156 -0.88 2.10 -20.26
N PRO A 157 -0.25 3.28 -20.23
CA PRO A 157 -0.42 4.25 -19.15
C PRO A 157 -1.90 4.62 -18.96
N GLN A 158 -2.32 4.78 -17.72
CA GLN A 158 -3.69 5.15 -17.37
C GLN A 158 -3.74 6.61 -16.94
N ASP A 159 -4.71 7.36 -17.48
CA ASP A 159 -4.86 8.79 -17.17
C ASP A 159 -5.53 9.02 -15.83
N GLU A 160 -6.57 8.25 -15.51
CA GLU A 160 -7.40 8.43 -14.31
C GLU A 160 -7.12 7.36 -13.25
N ILE A 161 -6.44 7.78 -12.18
CA ILE A 161 -5.99 6.88 -11.12
C ILE A 161 -6.55 7.38 -9.78
N GLU A 162 -7.25 6.52 -9.05
CA GLU A 162 -7.46 6.74 -7.61
C GLU A 162 -6.24 6.19 -6.87
N VAL A 163 -5.50 7.11 -6.25
CA VAL A 163 -4.38 6.78 -5.36
C VAL A 163 -4.93 6.65 -3.94
N MET A 164 -4.81 5.45 -3.37
CA MET A 164 -5.24 5.15 -2.01
C MET A 164 -4.03 5.00 -1.09
N PHE A 165 -4.09 5.63 0.08
CA PHE A 165 -3.06 5.60 1.11
C PHE A 165 -3.59 4.84 2.31
N GLY A 166 -2.90 3.77 2.71
CA GLY A 166 -3.34 2.92 3.81
C GLY A 166 -2.20 2.43 4.70
N SER A 167 -2.57 1.98 5.89
CA SER A 167 -1.68 1.27 6.82
C SER A 167 -1.73 -0.25 6.61
N SER A 168 -2.71 -0.73 5.84
CA SER A 168 -2.86 -2.10 5.30
C SER A 168 -3.77 -2.06 4.05
N SER A 169 -3.92 -3.18 3.33
CA SER A 169 -4.83 -3.25 2.18
C SER A 169 -6.30 -3.05 2.56
N SER A 170 -6.68 -3.24 3.83
CA SER A 170 -8.04 -3.04 4.34
C SER A 170 -8.22 -1.77 5.19
N ASP A 171 -7.13 -1.04 5.49
CA ASP A 171 -7.14 0.18 6.30
C ASP A 171 -6.64 1.35 5.46
N ILE A 172 -7.53 1.83 4.59
CA ILE A 172 -7.30 2.97 3.70
C ILE A 172 -7.72 4.25 4.41
N ARG A 173 -6.73 5.07 4.76
CA ARG A 173 -6.90 6.29 5.55
C ARG A 173 -6.97 7.57 4.71
N GLY A 174 -6.63 7.50 3.43
CA GLY A 174 -6.74 8.63 2.51
C GLY A 174 -6.82 8.22 1.05
N ARG A 175 -7.41 9.09 0.23
CA ARG A 175 -7.59 8.90 -1.21
C ARG A 175 -7.31 10.20 -1.96
N LEU A 176 -6.78 10.08 -3.16
CA LEU A 176 -6.52 11.18 -4.06
C LEU A 176 -6.79 10.73 -5.49
N ASN A 177 -7.74 11.37 -6.17
CA ASN A 177 -7.93 11.17 -7.60
C ASN A 177 -6.94 12.05 -8.36
N VAL A 178 -6.16 11.44 -9.25
CA VAL A 178 -5.18 12.14 -10.07
C VAL A 178 -5.47 11.90 -11.54
N ILE A 179 -5.32 12.96 -12.33
CA ILE A 179 -5.30 12.90 -13.79
C ILE A 179 -3.83 13.06 -14.19
N THR A 180 -3.24 12.00 -14.71
CA THR A 180 -1.91 12.07 -15.31
C THR A 180 -2.04 12.60 -16.74
N LYS A 181 -1.22 13.58 -17.11
CA LYS A 181 -1.16 14.05 -18.50
C LYS A 181 0.02 13.33 -19.13
N HIS A 182 -0.23 12.25 -19.88
CA HIS A 182 0.83 11.69 -20.73
C HIS A 182 1.06 12.67 -21.88
N ALA A 183 2.30 13.15 -22.02
CA ALA A 183 2.76 13.92 -23.18
C ALA A 183 3.49 12.99 -24.13
#